data_AF-A0A819SXY3-F1
#
_entry.id   AF-A0A819SXY3-F1
#
_cell.length_a   1.000
_cell.length_b   1.000
_cell.length_c   1.000
_cell.angle_alpha   90.00
_cell.angle_beta   90.00
_cell.angle_gamma   90.00
#
_symmetry.space_group_name_H-M   'P 1'
#
loop_
_entity.id
_entity.type
_entity.pdbx_description
1 polymer ?
#
loop_
_entity_poly.entity_id
_entity_poly.type
_entity_poly.pdbx_seq_one_letter_code
_entity_poly.pdbx_strand_id
1 'polypeptide(L)'
;MAVVKANAYGHGILEIARTALSSGATWLGVAILDEALLLRRQLTKDTPILVLGYVPPQHLSLVSRLKITVTGISLAWVQEASRVAQEPFDFHLKVDTGLNRLG
;
A
#
# COMPACT_ATOMS: atom_id res chain seq x y z
N MET A 1 -8.89 -8.52 3.70
CA MET A 1 -8.47 -7.33 2.93
C MET A 1 -9.33 -7.23 1.68
N ALA A 2 -9.76 -6.02 1.30
CA ALA A 2 -10.38 -5.75 0.01
C ALA A 2 -9.38 -5.04 -0.91
N VAL A 3 -9.15 -5.56 -2.11
CA VAL A 3 -8.25 -4.91 -3.09
C VAL A 3 -9.10 -3.97 -3.95
N VAL A 4 -8.77 -2.68 -3.93
CA VAL A 4 -9.52 -1.60 -4.61
C VAL A 4 -8.69 -0.83 -5.64
N LYS A 5 -7.66 -1.48 -6.19
CA LYS A 5 -6.81 -0.94 -7.26
C LYS A 5 -7.58 -0.64 -8.55
N ALA A 6 -6.97 0.14 -9.44
CA ALA A 6 -7.52 0.53 -10.74
C ALA A 6 -8.92 1.14 -10.60
N ASN A 7 -9.04 2.13 -9.71
CA ASN A 7 -10.32 2.76 -9.37
C ASN A 7 -11.39 1.74 -8.88
N ALA A 8 -11.00 0.82 -7.97
CA ALA A 8 -11.81 -0.34 -7.57
C ALA A 8 -12.34 -1.14 -8.77
N TYR A 9 -11.44 -1.56 -9.66
CA TYR A 9 -11.79 -2.29 -10.89
C TYR A 9 -12.82 -1.54 -11.76
N GLY A 10 -12.75 -0.20 -11.78
CA GLY A 10 -13.66 0.66 -12.54
C GLY A 10 -14.94 1.08 -11.81
N HIS A 11 -15.18 0.60 -10.59
CA HIS A 11 -16.44 0.85 -9.86
C HIS A 11 -16.41 2.10 -8.97
N GLY A 12 -15.26 2.78 -8.83
CA GLY A 12 -15.12 3.95 -7.96
C GLY A 12 -14.44 3.60 -6.63
N ILE A 13 -13.18 4.02 -6.50
CA ILE A 13 -12.32 3.60 -5.37
C ILE A 13 -12.86 4.00 -3.99
N LEU A 14 -13.42 5.20 -3.85
CA LEU A 14 -13.89 5.70 -2.56
C LEU A 14 -15.17 5.01 -2.09
N GLU A 15 -16.14 4.85 -2.99
CA GLU A 15 -17.41 4.22 -2.68
C GLU A 15 -17.21 2.74 -2.32
N ILE A 16 -16.46 2.00 -3.14
CA ILE A 16 -16.16 0.60 -2.87
C ILE A 16 -15.29 0.43 -1.62
N ALA A 17 -14.32 1.30 -1.36
CA ALA A 17 -13.52 1.22 -0.14
C ALA A 17 -14.38 1.37 1.11
N ARG A 18 -15.29 2.37 1.14
CA ARG A 18 -16.19 2.57 2.29
C ARG A 18 -17.16 1.41 2.47
N THR A 19 -17.76 0.94 1.37
CA THR A 19 -18.66 -0.22 1.41
C THR A 19 -17.92 -1.45 1.93
N ALA A 20 -16.76 -1.77 1.37
CA ALA A 20 -15.97 -2.93 1.81
C ALA A 20 -15.60 -2.86 3.30
N LEU A 21 -15.17 -1.71 3.80
CA LEU A 21 -14.89 -1.51 5.22
C LEU A 21 -16.14 -1.72 6.08
N SER A 22 -17.28 -1.14 5.69
CA SER A 22 -18.56 -1.31 6.39
C SER A 22 -19.08 -2.75 6.35
N SER A 23 -18.71 -3.51 5.32
CA SER A 23 -19.03 -4.93 5.16
C SER A 23 -18.01 -5.87 5.82
N GLY A 24 -17.09 -5.34 6.63
CA GLY A 24 -16.17 -6.14 7.47
C GLY A 24 -14.76 -6.31 6.91
N ALA A 25 -14.40 -5.68 5.79
CA ALA A 25 -13.00 -5.63 5.39
C ALA A 25 -12.19 -4.81 6.41
N THR A 26 -11.08 -5.37 6.90
CA THR A 26 -10.22 -4.71 7.90
C THR A 26 -9.00 -4.01 7.31
N TRP A 27 -8.72 -4.24 6.02
CA TRP A 27 -7.57 -3.70 5.28
C TRP A 27 -7.97 -3.41 3.84
N LEU A 28 -7.35 -2.39 3.25
CA LEU A 28 -7.45 -2.07 1.83
C LEU A 28 -6.12 -2.33 1.10
N GLY A 29 -6.19 -2.89 -0.10
CA GLY A 29 -5.04 -3.09 -0.99
C GLY A 29 -5.16 -2.27 -2.26
N VAL A 30 -4.10 -1.56 -2.65
CA VAL A 30 -4.04 -0.75 -3.88
C VAL A 30 -2.81 -1.11 -4.72
N ALA A 31 -2.76 -0.68 -5.99
CA ALA A 31 -1.63 -1.00 -6.85
C ALA A 31 -0.46 -0.01 -6.68
N ILE A 32 -0.78 1.28 -6.55
CA ILE A 32 0.21 2.37 -6.57
C ILE A 32 0.03 3.33 -5.38
N LEU A 33 1.09 4.09 -5.08
CA LEU A 33 1.08 5.04 -3.96
C LEU A 33 -0.01 6.11 -4.12
N ASP A 34 -0.28 6.60 -5.33
CA ASP A 34 -1.28 7.65 -5.56
C ASP A 34 -2.70 7.24 -5.14
N GLU A 35 -3.06 5.97 -5.36
CA GLU A 35 -4.34 5.43 -4.89
C GLU A 35 -4.39 5.39 -3.35
N ALA A 36 -3.28 5.03 -2.70
CA ALA A 36 -3.20 5.05 -1.23
C ALA A 36 -3.29 6.48 -0.69
N LEU A 37 -2.67 7.46 -1.35
CA LEU A 37 -2.74 8.88 -0.99
C LEU A 37 -4.17 9.41 -1.14
N LEU A 38 -4.87 9.03 -2.22
CA LEU A 38 -6.28 9.38 -2.44
C LEU A 38 -7.16 8.83 -1.30
N LEU A 39 -7.02 7.54 -0.98
CA LEU A 39 -7.75 6.91 0.12
C LEU A 39 -7.42 7.58 1.46
N ARG A 40 -6.14 7.86 1.74
CA ARG A 40 -5.72 8.44 3.02
C ARG A 40 -6.25 9.86 3.24
N ARG A 41 -6.51 10.64 2.18
CA ARG A 41 -7.18 11.94 2.30
C ARG A 41 -8.65 11.85 2.72
N GLN A 42 -9.27 10.68 2.54
CA GLN A 42 -10.71 10.46 2.69
C GLN A 42 -11.08 9.53 3.85
N LEU A 43 -10.11 8.74 4.32
CA LEU A 43 -10.27 7.73 5.37
C LEU A 43 -9.43 8.08 6.61
N THR A 44 -9.79 7.49 7.75
CA THR A 44 -9.05 7.67 9.01
C THR A 44 -7.63 7.15 8.89
N LYS A 45 -6.68 7.72 9.65
CA LYS A 45 -5.28 7.27 9.67
C LYS A 45 -5.12 5.81 10.13
N ASP A 46 -6.07 5.30 10.90
CA ASP A 46 -6.05 3.93 11.42
C ASP A 46 -6.56 2.89 10.41
N THR A 47 -7.14 3.32 9.28
CA THR A 47 -7.48 2.40 8.19
C THR A 47 -6.19 1.83 7.59
N PRO A 48 -5.94 0.51 7.66
CA PRO A 48 -4.75 -0.10 7.09
C PRO A 48 -4.83 -0.12 5.57
N ILE A 49 -3.80 0.42 4.91
CA ILE A 49 -3.71 0.52 3.44
C ILE A 49 -2.36 -0.05 3.02
N LEU A 50 -2.39 -1.12 2.20
CA LEU A 50 -1.21 -1.74 1.62
C LEU A 50 -1.08 -1.38 0.13
N VAL A 51 0.08 -0.82 -0.26
CA VAL A 51 0.47 -0.71 -1.67
C VAL A 51 1.12 -2.01 -2.09
N LEU A 52 0.47 -2.75 -2.99
CA LEU A 52 0.88 -4.08 -3.48
C LEU A 52 2.01 -4.01 -4.53
N GLY A 53 2.17 -2.84 -5.17
CA GLY A 53 3.17 -2.58 -6.19
C GLY A 53 4.44 -1.92 -5.64
N TYR A 54 5.32 -1.56 -6.56
CA TYR A 54 6.55 -0.84 -6.25
C TYR A 54 6.27 0.57 -5.72
N VAL A 55 6.95 0.93 -4.63
CA VAL A 55 7.03 2.30 -4.14
C VAL A 55 8.50 2.71 -4.13
N PRO A 56 8.89 3.80 -4.81
CA PRO A 56 10.26 4.30 -4.75
C PRO A 56 10.70 4.62 -3.30
N PRO A 57 11.86 4.14 -2.83
CA PRO A 57 12.33 4.37 -1.47
C PRO A 57 12.42 5.86 -1.05
N GLN A 58 12.60 6.79 -1.99
CA GLN A 58 12.58 8.23 -1.67
C GLN A 58 11.24 8.73 -1.11
N HIS A 59 10.15 7.97 -1.26
CA HIS A 59 8.84 8.33 -0.72
C HIS A 59 8.59 7.79 0.70
N LEU A 60 9.54 7.08 1.31
CA LEU A 60 9.31 6.41 2.60
C LEU A 60 9.00 7.37 3.76
N SER A 61 9.56 8.59 3.76
CA SER A 61 9.20 9.61 4.76
C SER A 61 7.72 10.02 4.65
N LEU A 62 7.16 10.06 3.43
CA LEU A 62 5.74 10.32 3.21
C LEU A 62 4.88 9.13 3.65
N VAL A 63 5.30 7.91 3.30
CA VAL A 63 4.65 6.64 3.64
C VAL A 63 4.53 6.48 5.16
N SER A 64 5.63 6.70 5.89
CA SER A 64 5.67 6.66 7.36
C SER A 64 4.70 7.67 7.97
N ARG A 65 4.80 8.95 7.57
CA ARG A 65 3.93 10.04 8.08
C ARG A 65 2.44 9.77 7.86
N LEU A 66 2.09 9.10 6.77
CA LEU A 66 0.72 8.79 6.40
C LEU A 66 0.27 7.39 6.83
N LYS A 67 1.09 6.64 7.58
CA LYS A 67 0.82 5.25 8.00
C LYS A 67 0.33 4.38 6.84
N ILE A 68 1.03 4.44 5.71
CA ILE A 68 0.77 3.56 4.55
C ILE A 68 1.73 2.38 4.65
N THR A 69 1.24 1.17 4.46
CA THR A 69 2.09 -0.02 4.39
C THR A 69 2.52 -0.22 2.94
N VAL A 70 3.80 -0.54 2.71
CA VAL A 70 4.35 -0.78 1.36
C VAL A 70 4.83 -2.21 1.19
N THR A 71 5.06 -2.64 -0.05
CA THR A 71 5.57 -3.98 -0.34
C THR A 71 7.07 -3.93 -0.59
N GLY A 72 7.84 -4.71 0.18
CA GLY A 72 9.22 -5.02 -0.15
C GLY A 72 9.25 -6.03 -1.29
N ILE A 73 9.61 -5.57 -2.48
CA ILE A 73 9.51 -6.35 -3.73
C ILE A 73 10.79 -7.10 -4.13
N SER A 74 11.90 -6.85 -3.44
CA SER A 74 13.19 -7.50 -3.65
C SER A 74 14.16 -7.17 -2.50
N LEU A 75 15.24 -7.94 -2.37
CA LEU A 75 16.30 -7.65 -1.41
C LEU A 75 16.94 -6.27 -1.66
N ALA A 76 17.20 -5.92 -2.92
CA ALA A 76 17.78 -4.63 -3.29
C ALA A 76 16.86 -3.46 -2.87
N TRP A 77 15.55 -3.63 -3.00
CA TRP A 77 14.59 -2.64 -2.52
C TRP A 77 14.66 -2.46 -1.00
N VAL A 78 14.68 -3.57 -0.26
CA VAL A 78 14.74 -3.55 1.22
C VAL A 78 16.05 -2.91 1.70
N GLN A 79 17.18 -3.24 1.06
CA GLN A 79 18.47 -2.63 1.35
C GLN A 79 18.44 -1.12 1.11
N GLU A 80 17.88 -0.68 -0.01
CA GLU A 80 17.76 0.75 -0.30
C GLU A 80 16.83 1.46 0.68
N ALA A 81 15.67 0.87 0.97
CA ALA A 81 14.72 1.36 1.94
C ALA A 81 15.37 1.55 3.33
N SER A 82 16.21 0.60 3.75
CA SER A 82 16.96 0.69 5.01
C SER A 82 17.99 1.83 5.03
N ARG A 83 18.51 2.28 3.88
CA ARG A 83 19.46 3.40 3.81
C ARG A 83 18.78 4.75 3.85
N VAL A 84 17.62 4.86 3.19
CA VAL A 84 16.95 6.16 2.97
C VAL A 84 15.84 6.45 3.97
N ALA A 85 15.28 5.44 4.63
CA ALA A 85 14.24 5.64 5.63
C ALA A 85 14.79 6.43 6.82
N GLN A 86 14.17 7.56 7.11
CA GLN A 86 14.50 8.41 8.27
C GLN A 86 13.66 8.06 9.51
N GLU A 87 12.52 7.42 9.29
CA GLU A 87 11.54 7.06 10.31
C GLU A 87 11.09 5.61 10.10
N PRO A 88 10.63 4.91 11.16
CA PRO A 88 10.01 3.60 11.01
C PRO A 88 8.80 3.65 10.06
N PHE A 89 8.64 2.61 9.25
CA PHE A 89 7.49 2.43 8.37
C PHE A 89 7.13 0.95 8.32
N ASP A 90 5.85 0.67 8.10
CA ASP A 90 5.36 -0.70 7.95
C ASP A 90 5.57 -1.19 6.52
N PHE A 91 6.02 -2.43 6.37
CA PHE A 91 6.10 -3.09 5.08
C PHE A 91 5.76 -4.57 5.15
N HIS A 92 5.30 -5.13 4.04
CA HIS A 92 5.15 -6.57 3.84
C HIS A 92 6.21 -7.05 2.86
N LEU A 93 6.92 -8.12 3.19
CA LEU A 93 7.83 -8.78 2.25
C LEU A 93 7.00 -9.63 1.28
N LYS A 94 7.21 -9.43 -0.02
CA LYS A 94 6.64 -10.30 -1.05
C LYS A 94 7.66 -11.38 -1.38
N VAL A 95 7.22 -12.64 -1.40
CA VAL A 95 8.04 -13.79 -1.80
C VAL A 95 7.48 -14.31 -3.10
N ASP A 96 8.32 -14.39 -4.14
CA ASP A 96 7.91 -15.00 -5.40
C ASP A 96 7.93 -16.52 -5.28
N THR A 97 6.80 -17.14 -5.55
CA THR A 97 6.60 -18.59 -5.55
C THR A 97 6.13 -19.12 -6.90
N GLY A 98 6.17 -18.30 -7.96
CA GLY A 98 5.96 -18.76 -9.34
C GLY A 98 5.43 -17.74 -10.33
N LEU A 99 4.81 -16.63 -9.89
CA LEU A 99 4.25 -15.63 -10.83
C LEU A 99 5.34 -14.79 -11.52
N ASN A 100 6.58 -14.80 -11.03
CA ASN A 100 7.76 -14.18 -11.66
C ASN A 100 7.54 -12.70 -12.01
N ARG A 101 6.86 -11.96 -11.14
CA ARG A 101 6.54 -10.53 -11.37
C ARG A 101 7.20 -9.62 -10.35
N LEU A 102 7.14 -9.98 -9.08
CA LEU A 102 7.68 -9.25 -7.93
C LEU A 102 7.85 -10.25 -6.78
N GLY A 103 8.89 -10.06 -5.98
CA GLY A 103 9.27 -10.94 -4.88
C GLY A 103 10.74 -11.34 -5.01
#